data_AF-A0AAP0X188-F1
#
_entry.id   AF-A0AAP0X188-F1
#
_cell.length_a   1.000
_cell.length_b   1.000
_cell.length_c   1.000
_cell.angle_alpha   90.00
_cell.angle_beta   90.00
_cell.angle_gamma   90.00
#
_symmetry.space_group_name_H-M   'P 1'
#
loop_
_entity.id
_entity.type
_entity.pdbx_description
1 polymer ?
#
loop_
_entity_poly.entity_id
_entity_poly.type
_entity_poly.pdbx_seq_one_letter_code
_entity_poly.pdbx_strand_id
1 'polypeptide(L)'
;MNLVNAYALLMLLLFTTLCEARLIYPWEKTRVTIINELGEGLNLTVHCKSKDDDLGQHVIGYQMSYDFRFTPNFLSNNRSIVIIS
;
A
#
# COMPACT_ATOMS: atom_id res chain seq x y z
N MET A 1 1.29 -22.71 40.52
CA MET A 1 1.51 -21.54 39.64
C MET A 1 2.10 -20.45 40.51
N ASN A 2 3.37 -20.12 40.34
CA ASN A 2 4.08 -19.19 41.25
C ASN A 2 3.86 -17.74 40.82
N LEU A 3 3.98 -16.80 41.78
CA LEU A 3 3.76 -15.37 41.55
C LEU A 3 4.59 -14.83 40.37
N VAL A 4 5.85 -15.26 40.25
CA VAL A 4 6.74 -14.92 39.13
C VAL A 4 6.17 -15.38 37.78
N ASN A 5 5.59 -16.59 37.71
CA ASN A 5 4.99 -17.10 36.48
C ASN A 5 3.72 -16.33 36.12
N ALA A 6 2.94 -15.90 37.12
CA ALA A 6 1.76 -15.07 36.89
C ALA A 6 2.14 -13.69 36.33
N TYR A 7 3.19 -13.04 36.87
CA TYR A 7 3.72 -11.80 36.31
C TYR A 7 4.29 -11.98 34.90
N ALA A 8 5.02 -13.07 34.66
CA ALA A 8 5.56 -13.37 33.32
C ALA A 8 4.45 -13.55 32.28
N LEU A 9 3.37 -14.26 32.63
CA LEU A 9 2.21 -14.46 31.76
C LEU A 9 1.45 -13.14 31.52
N LEU A 10 1.29 -12.31 32.55
CA LEU A 10 0.65 -11.00 32.43
C LEU A 10 1.44 -10.06 31.51
N MET A 11 2.77 -10.02 31.67
CA MET A 11 3.65 -9.24 30.79
C MET A 11 3.56 -9.73 29.34
N LEU A 12 3.57 -11.05 29.12
CA LEU A 12 3.42 -11.63 27.78
C LEU A 12 2.08 -11.23 27.13
N LEU A 13 0.99 -11.26 27.89
CA LEU A 13 -0.33 -10.84 27.41
C LEU A 13 -0.36 -9.35 27.03
N LEU A 14 0.25 -8.49 27.86
CA LEU A 14 0.37 -7.05 27.60
C LEU A 14 1.24 -6.76 26.36
N PHE A 15 2.30 -7.53 26.13
CA PHE A 15 3.10 -7.40 24.90
C PHE A 15 2.32 -7.79 23.64
N THR A 16 1.41 -8.77 23.72
CA THR A 16 0.58 -9.16 22.58
C THR A 16 -0.48 -8.11 22.25
N THR A 17 -1.10 -7.45 23.25
CA THR A 17 -2.10 -6.40 23.02
C THR A 17 -1.47 -5.08 22.55
N LEU A 18 -0.20 -4.82 22.89
CA LEU A 18 0.57 -3.71 22.31
C LEU A 18 1.03 -4.00 20.87
N CYS A 19 0.92 -5.25 20.41
CA CYS A 19 1.25 -5.69 19.05
C CYS A 19 0.00 -5.75 18.14
N GLU A 20 -1.01 -4.92 18.38
CA GLU A 20 -2.31 -4.94 17.69
C GLU A 20 -2.34 -4.24 16.31
N ALA A 21 -1.30 -4.34 15.48
CA ALA A 21 -1.37 -3.66 14.16
C ALA A 21 -0.73 -4.37 12.96
N ARG A 22 0.07 -5.41 13.14
CA ARG A 22 0.84 -5.98 12.00
C ARG A 22 0.51 -7.41 11.62
N LEU A 23 -0.21 -8.16 12.46
CA LEU A 23 -0.43 -9.59 12.24
C LEU A 23 -1.84 -9.93 11.69
N ILE A 24 -2.81 -9.00 11.74
CA ILE A 24 -4.21 -9.29 11.41
C ILE A 24 -4.61 -8.80 10.00
N TYR A 25 -3.90 -7.82 9.44
CA TYR A 25 -4.18 -7.29 8.11
C TYR A 25 -2.97 -7.52 7.20
N PRO A 26 -2.78 -8.73 6.66
CA PRO A 26 -1.56 -9.01 5.93
C PRO A 26 -1.42 -8.09 4.70
N TRP A 27 -2.51 -7.54 4.16
CA TRP A 27 -2.50 -6.79 2.90
C TRP A 27 -3.72 -5.87 2.72
N GLU A 28 -3.76 -4.72 3.39
CA GLU A 28 -4.72 -3.69 2.98
C GLU A 28 -4.38 -3.19 1.57
N LYS A 29 -5.39 -3.20 0.67
CA LYS A 29 -5.22 -2.65 -0.68
C LYS A 29 -5.03 -1.15 -0.59
N THR A 30 -3.86 -0.66 -0.97
CA THR A 30 -3.61 0.77 -1.14
C THR A 30 -4.31 1.24 -2.42
N ARG A 31 -5.12 2.28 -2.31
CA ARG A 31 -5.70 2.98 -3.45
C ARG A 31 -4.78 4.13 -3.87
N VAL A 32 -4.50 4.22 -5.16
CA VAL A 32 -3.80 5.34 -5.78
C VAL A 32 -4.77 6.05 -6.71
N THR A 33 -4.81 7.38 -6.62
CA THR A 33 -5.56 8.25 -7.54
C THR A 33 -4.58 9.23 -8.16
N ILE A 34 -4.51 9.27 -9.47
CA ILE A 34 -3.68 10.19 -10.25
C ILE A 34 -4.62 11.22 -10.88
N ILE A 35 -4.34 12.51 -10.71
CA ILE A 35 -5.12 13.61 -11.27
C ILE A 35 -4.20 14.43 -12.17
N ASN A 36 -4.62 14.74 -13.39
CA ASN A 36 -3.85 15.56 -14.31
C ASN A 36 -4.20 17.05 -14.13
N GLU A 37 -3.24 17.81 -13.59
CA GLU A 37 -3.31 19.27 -13.43
C GLU A 37 -2.30 20.02 -14.30
N LEU A 38 -1.78 19.42 -15.38
CA LEU A 38 -0.75 20.02 -16.23
C LEU A 38 -1.23 21.27 -16.99
N GLY A 39 -2.53 21.37 -17.28
CA GLY A 39 -3.16 22.46 -18.03
C GLY A 39 -4.04 21.97 -19.17
N GLU A 40 -4.91 22.84 -19.69
CA GLU A 40 -5.85 22.49 -20.76
C GLU A 40 -5.11 22.03 -22.03
N GLY A 41 -5.58 20.93 -22.64
CA GLY A 41 -4.95 20.33 -23.82
C GLY A 41 -3.68 19.52 -23.55
N LEU A 42 -3.17 19.48 -22.31
CA LEU A 42 -2.02 18.68 -21.94
C LEU A 42 -2.45 17.32 -21.38
N ASN A 43 -1.98 16.26 -22.01
CA ASN A 43 -2.23 14.89 -21.59
C ASN A 43 -1.09 14.39 -20.70
N LEU A 44 -1.45 13.78 -19.57
CA LEU A 44 -0.52 13.10 -18.69
C LEU A 44 -0.46 11.62 -19.07
N THR A 45 0.70 11.13 -19.50
CA THR A 45 0.90 9.70 -19.77
C THR A 45 1.58 9.06 -18.57
N VAL A 46 0.95 8.04 -17.99
CA VAL A 46 1.51 7.28 -16.88
C VAL A 46 1.65 5.82 -17.26
N HIS A 47 2.76 5.21 -16.87
CA HIS A 47 2.96 3.77 -16.91
C HIS A 47 3.08 3.27 -15.47
N CYS A 48 2.09 2.51 -15.02
CA CYS A 48 2.10 1.89 -13.70
C CYS A 48 2.61 0.45 -13.81
N LYS A 49 3.78 0.16 -13.25
CA LYS A 49 4.41 -1.16 -13.29
C LYS A 49 5.01 -1.54 -11.95
N SER A 50 4.75 -2.75 -11.50
CA SER A 50 5.43 -3.40 -10.39
C SER A 50 6.32 -4.53 -10.90
N LYS A 51 7.00 -5.25 -10.00
CA LYS A 51 7.83 -6.39 -10.36
C LYS A 51 7.03 -7.50 -11.07
N ASP A 52 5.83 -7.80 -10.56
CA ASP A 52 5.03 -8.95 -10.99
C ASP A 52 3.79 -8.54 -11.80
N ASP A 53 3.28 -7.32 -11.60
CA ASP A 53 2.10 -6.78 -12.29
C ASP A 53 2.44 -5.54 -13.12
N ASP A 54 2.07 -5.56 -14.40
CA ASP A 54 2.11 -4.41 -15.31
C ASP A 54 0.68 -3.96 -15.62
N LEU A 55 0.33 -2.74 -15.23
CA LEU A 55 -1.00 -2.17 -15.51
C LEU A 55 -1.05 -1.49 -16.89
N GLY A 56 0.10 -1.35 -17.55
CA GLY A 56 0.23 -0.72 -18.85
C GLY A 56 0.30 0.80 -18.78
N GLN A 57 0.19 1.42 -19.96
CA GLN A 57 0.17 2.86 -20.14
C GLN A 57 -1.26 3.40 -20.13
N HIS A 58 -1.45 4.54 -19.47
CA HIS A 58 -2.70 5.26 -19.43
C HIS A 58 -2.47 6.74 -19.75
N VAL A 59 -3.34 7.29 -20.59
CA VAL A 59 -3.35 8.71 -20.94
C VAL A 59 -4.49 9.38 -20.19
N ILE A 60 -4.17 10.38 -19.38
CA ILE A 60 -5.10 11.11 -18.52
C ILE A 60 -5.22 12.53 -19.07
N GLY A 61 -6.41 12.92 -19.52
CA GLY A 61 -6.69 14.29 -19.98
C GLY A 61 -6.71 15.31 -18.84
N TYR A 62 -6.67 16.60 -19.16
CA TYR A 62 -6.73 17.68 -18.16
C TYR A 62 -7.96 17.55 -17.25
N GLN A 63 -7.77 17.71 -15.93
CA GLN A 63 -8.79 17.54 -14.88
C GLN A 63 -9.41 16.14 -14.78
N MET A 64 -8.91 15.17 -15.55
CA MET A 64 -9.32 13.77 -15.44
C MET A 64 -8.44 13.04 -14.41
N SER A 65 -8.94 11.90 -13.97
CA SER A 65 -8.23 11.04 -13.04
C SER A 65 -8.19 9.58 -13.48
N TYR A 66 -7.19 8.87 -12.97
CA TYR A 66 -7.05 7.43 -13.10
C TYR A 66 -6.79 6.84 -11.72
N ASP A 67 -7.57 5.82 -11.34
CA ASP A 67 -7.43 5.14 -10.06
C ASP A 67 -7.17 3.65 -10.21
N PHE A 68 -6.32 3.13 -9.34
CA PHE A 68 -6.09 1.70 -9.22
C PHE A 68 -5.81 1.32 -7.76
N ARG A 69 -5.95 0.04 -7.46
CA ARG A 69 -5.65 -0.51 -6.14
C ARG A 69 -4.58 -1.57 -6.27
N PHE A 70 -3.59 -1.53 -5.40
CA PHE A 70 -2.57 -2.57 -5.31
C PHE A 70 -2.37 -2.99 -3.86
N THR A 71 -1.87 -4.20 -3.69
CA THR A 71 -1.49 -4.72 -2.38
C THR A 71 0.00 -4.52 -2.21
N PRO A 72 0.46 -3.67 -1.27
CA PRO A 72 1.87 -3.58 -0.97
C PRO A 72 2.29 -4.89 -0.30
N ASN A 73 3.11 -5.67 -0.98
CA ASN A 73 3.85 -6.73 -0.30
C ASN A 73 5.20 -6.15 0.13
N PHE A 74 5.52 -6.25 1.42
CA PHE A 74 6.83 -5.82 1.95
C PHE A 74 7.85 -6.96 1.93
N LEU A 75 7.38 -8.21 1.81
CA LEU A 75 8.20 -9.43 1.80
C LEU A 75 8.51 -9.90 0.36
N SER A 76 7.54 -9.82 -0.56
CA SER A 76 7.84 -9.79 -2.01
C SER A 76 7.93 -8.33 -2.41
N ASN A 77 8.91 -7.93 -3.22
CA ASN A 77 9.08 -6.52 -3.64
C ASN A 77 7.98 -6.02 -4.60
N ASN A 78 6.69 -6.29 -4.34
CA ASN A 78 5.55 -5.78 -5.11
C ASN A 78 5.27 -4.34 -4.70
N ARG A 79 6.20 -3.46 -5.09
CA ARG A 79 5.97 -2.01 -5.08
C ARG A 79 5.46 -1.63 -6.47
N SER A 80 4.28 -1.03 -6.55
CA SER A 80 3.82 -0.40 -7.79
C SER A 80 4.61 0.88 -8.00
N ILE A 81 5.34 0.97 -9.12
CA ILE A 81 6.07 2.16 -9.53
C ILE A 81 5.21 2.88 -10.56
N VAL A 82 4.99 4.18 -10.36
CA VAL A 82 4.35 5.05 -11.34
C VAL A 82 5.46 5.79 -12.07
N ILE A 83 5.58 5.57 -13.37
CA ILE A 83 6.51 6.29 -14.24
C ILE A 83 5.69 7.29 -15.05
N ILE A 84 6.06 8.57 -14.99
CA ILE A 84 5.48 9.61 -15.86
C ILE A 84 6.32 9.62 -17.14
N SER A 85 5.65 9.45 -18.29
CA SER A 85 6.28 9.46 -19.62
C SER A 85 6.03 10.76 -20.35
#